data_AF-A0A3M6WGR7-F1
#
_entry.id   AF-A0A3M6WGR7-F1
#
_cell.length_a   1.000
_cell.length_b   1.000
_cell.length_c   1.000
_cell.angle_alpha   90.00
_cell.angle_beta   90.00
_cell.angle_gamma   90.00
#
_symmetry.space_group_name_H-M   'P 1'
#
loop_
_entity.id
_entity.type
_entity.pdbx_description
1 polymer ?
#
loop_
_entity_poly.entity_id
_entity_poly.type
_entity_poly.pdbx_seq_one_letter_code
_entity_poly.pdbx_strand_id
1 'polypeptide(L)'
;MAFWITGCLYGASSVMLGAFGAHGLKSRISDPARIANWGTAAHYQLIHSVALLVAEQAAPKNIWAKSLFTVGMTMFSGSIYCLVLDPQRFKFMGPVTPLGGVCLIGGWVALAFVELLPTISPRDLVPAPQHGAPTIFSTVSTASLTSNASMVLDMTMQLL
;
A
#
# COMPACT_ATOMS: atom_id res chain seq x y z
N MET A 1 -0.84 -1.87 -13.73
CA MET A 1 0.45 -1.19 -14.03
C MET A 1 0.41 0.33 -13.90
N ALA A 2 -0.61 1.05 -14.36
CA ALA A 2 -0.62 2.52 -14.25
C ALA A 2 -0.46 3.02 -12.80
N PHE A 3 -1.16 2.39 -11.84
CA PHE A 3 -1.05 2.74 -10.42
C PHE A 3 0.31 2.37 -9.82
N TRP A 4 0.96 1.31 -10.29
CA TRP A 4 2.31 0.96 -9.89
C TRP A 4 3.30 2.09 -10.21
N ILE A 5 3.31 2.52 -11.48
CA ILE A 5 4.17 3.63 -11.94
C ILE A 5 3.83 4.90 -11.15
N THR A 6 2.55 5.17 -10.95
CA THR A 6 2.08 6.31 -10.16
C THR A 6 2.64 6.27 -8.74
N GLY A 7 2.53 5.15 -8.04
CA GLY A 7 3.10 4.97 -6.69
C GLY A 7 4.61 5.21 -6.65
N CYS A 8 5.36 4.67 -7.63
CA CYS A 8 6.80 4.92 -7.74
C CYS A 8 7.12 6.41 -7.94
N LEU A 9 6.37 7.11 -8.80
CA LEU A 9 6.57 8.54 -9.06
C LEU A 9 6.24 9.41 -7.84
N TYR A 10 5.15 9.11 -7.11
CA TYR A 10 4.83 9.80 -5.86
C TYR A 10 5.89 9.53 -4.80
N GLY A 11 6.38 8.29 -4.67
CA GLY A 11 7.44 7.96 -3.72
C GLY A 11 8.75 8.69 -4.03
N ALA A 12 9.20 8.64 -5.29
CA ALA A 12 10.43 9.31 -5.72
C ALA A 12 10.34 10.83 -5.53
N SER A 13 9.25 11.46 -5.98
CA SER A 13 9.06 12.91 -5.79
C SER A 13 8.95 13.28 -4.32
N SER A 14 8.35 12.43 -3.48
CA SER A 14 8.31 12.66 -2.04
C SER A 14 9.69 12.67 -1.40
N VAL A 15 10.59 11.77 -1.81
CA VAL A 15 11.97 11.75 -1.32
C VAL A 15 12.71 13.02 -1.76
N MET A 16 12.56 13.42 -3.03
CA MET A 16 13.15 14.66 -3.55
C MET A 16 12.66 15.89 -2.79
N LEU A 17 11.34 16.02 -2.61
CA LEU A 17 10.73 17.15 -1.91
C LEU A 17 11.09 17.13 -0.43
N GLY A 18 11.16 15.96 0.22
CA GLY A 18 11.62 15.83 1.60
C GLY A 18 13.07 16.28 1.79
N ALA A 19 13.97 15.84 0.91
CA ALA A 19 15.37 16.27 0.92
C ALA A 19 15.50 17.79 0.69
N PHE A 20 14.76 18.33 -0.29
CA PHE A 20 14.67 19.76 -0.55
C PHE A 20 14.16 20.53 0.67
N GLY A 21 13.13 20.03 1.36
CA GLY A 21 12.61 20.64 2.58
C GLY A 21 13.66 20.72 3.70
N ALA A 22 14.41 19.64 3.91
CA ALA A 22 15.38 19.54 4.99
C ALA A 22 16.65 20.37 4.76
N HIS A 23 17.12 20.48 3.50
CA HIS A 23 18.42 21.09 3.18
C HIS A 23 18.28 22.42 2.44
N GLY A 24 17.35 22.52 1.50
CA GLY A 24 17.17 23.71 0.67
C GLY A 24 16.20 24.72 1.28
N LEU A 25 14.98 24.28 1.59
CA LEU A 25 13.88 25.16 1.93
C LEU A 25 14.08 25.92 3.25
N LYS A 26 14.72 25.29 4.25
CA LYS A 26 15.07 25.92 5.54
C LYS A 26 15.94 27.17 5.39
N SER A 27 16.74 27.28 4.32
CA SER A 27 17.55 28.47 4.04
C SER A 27 16.76 29.62 3.41
N ARG A 28 15.54 29.34 2.93
CA ARG A 28 14.68 30.29 2.20
C ARG A 28 13.45 30.74 2.99
N ILE A 29 12.94 29.90 3.89
CA ILE A 29 11.76 30.16 4.70
C ILE A 29 12.17 30.07 6.17
N SER A 30 12.02 31.18 6.90
CA SER A 30 12.34 31.28 8.33
C SER A 30 11.21 30.79 9.25
N ASP A 31 9.97 30.77 8.75
CA ASP A 31 8.79 30.32 9.51
C ASP A 31 8.85 28.80 9.78
N PRO A 32 9.05 28.37 11.04
CA PRO A 32 9.16 26.96 11.38
C PRO A 32 7.88 26.16 11.09
N ALA A 33 6.70 26.78 11.19
CA ALA A 33 5.43 26.11 10.94
C ALA A 33 5.29 25.75 9.45
N ARG A 34 5.74 26.62 8.55
CA ARG A 34 5.77 26.34 7.10
C ARG A 34 6.75 25.22 6.77
N ILE A 35 7.93 25.19 7.40
CA ILE A 35 8.88 24.09 7.24
C ILE A 35 8.31 22.77 7.76
N ALA A 36 7.63 22.79 8.91
CA ALA A 36 6.97 21.61 9.45
C ALA A 36 5.88 21.09 8.52
N ASN A 37 5.03 21.98 8.00
CA ASN A 37 3.97 21.63 7.04
C ASN A 37 4.53 21.00 5.76
N TRP A 38 5.65 21.52 5.22
CA TRP A 38 6.34 20.89 4.10
C TRP A 38 6.76 19.46 4.42
N GLY A 39 7.33 19.25 5.61
CA GLY A 39 7.69 17.92 6.11
C GLY A 39 6.48 16.99 6.20
N THR A 40 5.34 17.47 6.71
CA THR A 40 4.08 16.72 6.75
C THR A 40 3.61 16.32 5.35
N ALA A 41 3.65 17.23 4.38
CA ALA A 41 3.25 16.95 3.01
C ALA A 41 4.10 15.83 2.39
N ALA A 42 5.42 15.90 2.54
CA ALA A 42 6.34 14.85 2.07
C ALA A 42 6.09 13.54 2.81
N HIS A 43 5.96 13.56 4.13
CA HIS A 43 5.74 12.34 4.90
C HIS A 43 4.44 11.62 4.50
N TYR A 44 3.34 12.37 4.37
CA TYR A 44 2.06 11.81 3.93
C TYR A 44 2.13 11.30 2.48
N GLN A 45 2.80 12.02 1.59
CA GLN A 45 2.99 11.57 0.21
C GLN A 45 3.75 10.24 0.16
N LEU A 46 4.84 10.10 0.92
CA LEU A 46 5.63 8.88 0.95
C LEU A 46 4.82 7.68 1.46
N ILE A 47 4.17 7.82 2.62
CA ILE A 47 3.38 6.74 3.22
C ILE A 47 2.29 6.26 2.27
N HIS A 48 1.54 7.19 1.68
CA HIS A 48 0.41 6.82 0.83
C HIS A 48 0.86 6.36 -0.57
N SER A 49 2.08 6.72 -1.00
CA SER A 49 2.66 6.13 -2.21
C SER A 49 2.99 4.64 -2.00
N VAL A 50 3.52 4.29 -0.83
CA VAL A 50 3.73 2.89 -0.44
C VAL A 50 2.39 2.16 -0.29
N ALA A 51 1.41 2.77 0.37
CA ALA A 51 0.06 2.19 0.48
C ALA A 51 -0.57 1.94 -0.90
N LEU A 52 -0.35 2.83 -1.88
CA LEU A 52 -0.80 2.64 -3.26
C LEU A 52 -0.10 1.46 -3.95
N LEU A 53 1.21 1.29 -3.76
CA LEU A 53 1.95 0.14 -4.29
C LEU A 53 1.45 -1.17 -3.68
N VAL A 54 1.21 -1.17 -2.35
CA VAL A 54 0.60 -2.31 -1.66
C VAL A 54 -0.80 -2.58 -2.18
N ALA A 55 -1.64 -1.57 -2.37
CA ALA A 55 -2.99 -1.73 -2.90
C ALA A 55 -2.99 -2.30 -4.34
N GLU A 56 -2.06 -1.88 -5.20
CA GLU A 56 -1.92 -2.44 -6.55
C GLU A 56 -1.53 -3.93 -6.53
N GLN A 57 -0.69 -4.35 -5.58
CA GLN A 57 -0.23 -5.73 -5.48
C GLN A 57 -1.19 -6.65 -4.71
N ALA A 58 -1.65 -6.23 -3.54
CA ALA A 58 -2.44 -7.02 -2.60
C ALA A 58 -3.95 -6.95 -2.87
N ALA A 59 -4.43 -5.86 -3.48
CA ALA A 59 -5.84 -5.65 -3.81
C ALA A 59 -6.02 -5.15 -5.25
N PRO A 60 -5.54 -5.88 -6.28
CA PRO A 60 -5.44 -5.38 -7.65
C PRO A 60 -6.78 -4.93 -8.25
N LYS A 61 -7.90 -5.53 -7.81
CA LYS A 61 -9.27 -5.18 -8.25
C LYS A 61 -9.86 -3.96 -7.53
N ASN A 62 -9.26 -3.49 -6.43
CA ASN A 62 -9.77 -2.36 -5.65
C ASN A 62 -9.35 -1.04 -6.28
N ILE A 63 -10.09 -0.61 -7.31
CA ILE A 63 -9.86 0.67 -7.98
C ILE A 63 -10.08 1.86 -7.04
N TRP A 64 -11.02 1.76 -6.11
CA TRP A 64 -11.39 2.86 -5.21
C TRP A 64 -10.24 3.23 -4.28
N ALA A 65 -9.63 2.25 -3.60
CA ALA A 65 -8.49 2.51 -2.72
C ALA A 65 -7.34 3.19 -3.48
N LYS A 66 -7.01 2.67 -4.67
CA LYS A 66 -5.93 3.18 -5.51
C LYS A 66 -6.20 4.62 -5.98
N SER A 67 -7.39 4.88 -6.50
CA SER A 67 -7.80 6.21 -6.93
C SER A 67 -7.86 7.21 -5.77
N LEU A 68 -8.38 6.81 -4.61
CA LEU A 68 -8.49 7.66 -3.42
C LEU A 68 -7.10 8.02 -2.86
N PHE A 69 -6.14 7.10 -2.85
CA PHE A 69 -4.76 7.44 -2.48
C PHE A 69 -4.12 8.40 -3.48
N THR A 70 -4.25 8.17 -4.79
CA THR A 70 -3.67 9.06 -5.81
C THR A 70 -4.25 10.48 -5.73
N VAL A 71 -5.59 10.60 -5.69
CA VAL A 71 -6.27 11.90 -5.58
C VAL A 71 -5.95 12.56 -4.24
N GLY A 72 -6.01 11.79 -3.16
CA GLY A 72 -5.73 12.26 -1.80
C GLY A 72 -4.31 12.80 -1.65
N MET A 73 -3.27 12.12 -2.17
CA MET A 73 -1.89 12.63 -2.15
C MET A 73 -1.76 13.93 -2.93
N THR A 74 -2.36 14.00 -4.12
CA THR A 74 -2.32 15.21 -4.97
C THR A 74 -2.95 16.40 -4.26
N MET A 75 -4.14 16.19 -3.68
CA MET A 75 -4.89 17.27 -3.04
C MET A 75 -4.30 17.64 -1.68
N PHE A 76 -3.92 16.66 -0.86
CA PHE A 76 -3.37 16.91 0.48
C PHE A 76 -1.94 17.44 0.40
N SER A 77 -0.99 16.64 -0.09
CA SER A 77 0.42 17.01 -0.12
C SER A 77 0.70 18.12 -1.14
N GLY A 78 0.12 18.01 -2.33
CA GLY A 78 0.30 19.01 -3.39
C GLY A 78 -0.13 20.42 -2.96
N SER A 79 -1.32 20.55 -2.35
CA SER A 79 -1.79 21.85 -1.85
C SER A 79 -0.90 22.43 -0.76
N ILE A 80 -0.42 21.60 0.18
CA ILE A 80 0.48 22.05 1.24
C ILE A 80 1.81 22.53 0.66
N TYR A 81 2.40 21.84 -0.32
CA TYR A 81 3.62 22.34 -0.98
C TYR A 81 3.40 23.71 -1.62
N CYS A 82 2.30 23.89 -2.35
CA CYS A 82 1.95 25.18 -2.96
C CYS A 82 1.77 26.27 -1.90
N LEU A 83 0.98 26.00 -0.85
CA LEU A 83 0.74 26.93 0.25
C LEU A 83 2.02 27.26 1.03
N VAL A 84 2.95 26.32 1.16
CA VAL A 84 4.24 26.59 1.80
C VAL A 84 5.12 27.45 0.90
N LEU A 85 5.11 27.29 -0.42
CA LEU A 85 5.93 28.12 -1.31
C LEU A 85 5.41 29.55 -1.42
N ASP A 86 4.10 29.71 -1.61
CA ASP A 86 3.46 31.02 -1.76
C ASP A 86 2.04 31.02 -1.17
N PRO A 87 1.91 31.30 0.14
CA PRO A 87 0.62 31.26 0.82
C PRO A 87 -0.38 32.28 0.26
N GLN A 88 0.07 33.44 -0.21
CA GLN A 88 -0.82 34.49 -0.71
C GLN A 88 -1.41 34.10 -2.06
N ARG A 89 -0.57 33.61 -2.98
CA ARG A 89 -1.02 33.17 -4.30
C ARG A 89 -1.89 31.92 -4.24
N PHE A 90 -1.57 30.98 -3.35
CA PHE A 90 -2.24 29.68 -3.28
C PHE A 90 -3.27 29.56 -2.15
N LYS A 91 -3.67 30.67 -1.51
CA LYS A 91 -4.64 30.69 -0.39
C LYS A 91 -5.92 29.90 -0.69
N PHE A 92 -6.41 29.93 -1.94
CA PHE A 92 -7.61 29.21 -2.36
C PHE A 92 -7.47 27.68 -2.28
N MET A 93 -6.25 27.16 -2.20
CA MET A 93 -5.97 25.73 -2.01
C MET A 93 -6.11 25.28 -0.55
N GLY A 94 -6.29 26.20 0.41
CA GLY A 94 -6.47 25.86 1.83
C GLY A 94 -7.57 24.82 2.08
N PRO A 95 -8.79 24.97 1.53
CA PRO A 95 -9.85 23.97 1.64
C PRO A 95 -9.60 22.67 0.86
N VAL A 96 -8.63 22.64 -0.05
CA VAL A 96 -8.29 21.43 -0.82
C VAL A 96 -7.55 20.41 0.04
N THR A 97 -6.72 20.88 0.99
CA THR A 97 -5.99 20.01 1.93
C THR A 97 -6.91 19.07 2.72
N PRO A 98 -7.94 19.54 3.45
CA PRO A 98 -8.81 18.64 4.23
C PRO A 98 -9.59 17.67 3.34
N LEU A 99 -10.02 18.08 2.15
CA LEU A 99 -10.67 17.17 1.20
C LEU A 99 -9.72 16.06 0.74
N GLY A 100 -8.45 16.39 0.48
CA GLY A 100 -7.41 15.41 0.23
C GLY A 100 -7.23 14.43 1.41
N GLY A 101 -7.26 14.94 2.64
CA GLY A 101 -7.21 14.11 3.85
C GLY A 101 -8.38 13.13 3.94
N VAL A 102 -9.59 13.57 3.63
CA VAL A 102 -10.78 12.69 3.55
C VAL A 102 -10.58 11.60 2.49
N CYS A 103 -10.01 11.93 1.32
CA CYS A 103 -9.69 10.93 0.31
C CYS A 103 -8.64 9.91 0.81
N LEU A 104 -7.60 10.36 1.51
CA LEU A 104 -6.59 9.46 2.07
C LEU A 104 -7.20 8.50 3.11
N ILE A 105 -8.06 9.00 4.01
CA ILE A 105 -8.83 8.18 4.96
C ILE A 105 -9.70 7.18 4.20
N GLY A 106 -10.44 7.64 3.19
CA GLY A 106 -11.26 6.80 2.33
C GLY A 106 -10.45 5.72 1.62
N GLY A 107 -9.21 6.01 1.22
CA GLY A 107 -8.31 5.03 0.61
C GLY A 107 -7.94 3.90 1.56
N TRP A 108 -7.60 4.22 2.81
CA TRP A 108 -7.34 3.22 3.85
C TRP A 108 -8.58 2.41 4.20
N VAL A 109 -9.72 3.06 4.35
CA VAL A 109 -11.02 2.41 4.59
C VAL A 109 -11.35 1.46 3.44
N ALA A 110 -11.26 1.93 2.19
CA ALA A 110 -11.50 1.11 1.01
C ALA A 110 -10.52 -0.07 0.93
N LEU A 111 -9.27 0.11 1.34
CA LEU A 111 -8.28 -0.96 1.38
C LEU A 111 -8.58 -2.01 2.47
N ALA A 112 -9.08 -1.58 3.63
CA ALA A 112 -9.43 -2.47 4.75
C ALA A 112 -10.62 -3.38 4.44
N PHE A 113 -11.62 -2.88 3.71
CA PHE A 113 -12.85 -3.62 3.41
C PHE A 113 -12.80 -4.41 2.09
N VAL A 114 -11.62 -4.86 1.68
CA VAL A 114 -11.46 -5.78 0.54
C VAL A 114 -11.96 -7.17 0.94
N GLU A 115 -13.25 -7.39 0.68
CA GLU A 115 -14.03 -8.64 0.44
C GLU A 115 -15.37 -8.67 1.22
N LEU A 116 -16.47 -8.23 0.60
CA LEU A 116 -17.83 -8.70 0.95
C LEU A 116 -18.73 -8.93 -0.26
N LEU A 117 -18.14 -9.27 -1.40
CA LEU A 117 -18.81 -10.17 -2.32
C LEU A 117 -17.71 -11.13 -2.76
N PRO A 118 -17.69 -12.40 -2.29
CA PRO A 118 -16.96 -13.39 -3.03
C PRO A 118 -17.53 -13.29 -4.44
N THR A 119 -16.71 -12.86 -5.40
CA THR A 119 -17.07 -13.07 -6.80
C THR A 119 -17.03 -14.57 -6.97
N ILE A 120 -18.15 -15.23 -6.69
CA ILE A 120 -18.38 -16.61 -7.06
C ILE A 120 -18.11 -16.61 -8.56
N SER A 121 -16.97 -17.15 -8.97
CA SER A 121 -16.70 -17.31 -10.38
C SER A 121 -17.69 -18.36 -10.88
N PRO A 122 -18.29 -18.21 -12.07
CA PRO A 122 -19.07 -19.29 -12.67
C PRO A 122 -18.29 -20.62 -12.74
N ARG A 123 -16.94 -20.57 -12.70
CA ARG A 123 -16.07 -21.76 -12.61
C ARG A 123 -16.15 -22.49 -11.26
N ASP A 124 -16.48 -21.78 -10.18
CA ASP A 124 -16.62 -22.36 -8.84
C ASP A 124 -18.00 -23.02 -8.65
N LEU A 125 -18.96 -22.67 -9.53
CA LEU A 125 -20.31 -23.24 -9.58
C LEU A 125 -20.42 -24.46 -10.48
N VAL A 126 -19.40 -24.74 -11.29
CA VAL A 126 -19.33 -25.95 -12.11
C VAL A 126 -18.48 -26.96 -11.34
N PRO A 127 -19.07 -27.99 -10.71
CA PRO A 127 -18.29 -29.08 -10.17
C PRO A 127 -17.40 -29.64 -11.29
N ALA A 128 -16.10 -29.76 -11.03
CA ALA A 128 -15.22 -30.44 -11.96
C ALA A 128 -15.84 -31.81 -12.31
N PRO A 129 -15.79 -32.24 -13.59
CA PRO A 129 -16.21 -33.58 -13.94
C PRO A 129 -15.49 -34.56 -13.01
N GLN A 130 -16.26 -35.38 -12.29
CA GLN A 130 -15.73 -36.43 -11.43
C GLN A 130 -15.16 -37.53 -12.34
N HIS A 131 -14.01 -37.27 -12.96
CA HIS A 131 -13.24 -38.27 -13.69
C HIS A 131 -12.45 -39.08 -12.65
N GLY A 132 -13.15 -40.02 -12.00
CA GLY A 132 -12.56 -40.99 -11.10
C GLY A 132 -13.20 -41.01 -9.71
N ALA A 133 -14.40 -41.59 -9.60
CA ALA A 133 -14.76 -42.26 -8.35
C ALA A 133 -13.78 -43.44 -8.11
N PRO A 134 -13.37 -43.70 -6.86
CA PRO A 134 -12.15 -44.44 -6.55
C PRO A 134 -12.28 -45.94 -6.81
N THR A 135 -11.31 -46.51 -7.54
CA THR A 135 -11.02 -47.93 -7.46
C THR A 135 -10.36 -48.18 -6.10
N ILE A 136 -11.13 -48.77 -5.19
CA ILE A 136 -10.65 -49.32 -3.92
C ILE A 136 -9.64 -50.43 -4.24
N PHE A 137 -8.34 -50.13 -4.20
CA PHE A 137 -7.21 -51.00 -3.82
C PHE A 137 -5.90 -50.36 -4.30
N SER A 138 -5.00 -50.00 -3.37
CA SER A 138 -3.62 -50.52 -3.32
C SER A 138 -2.67 -49.59 -2.55
N THR A 139 -2.04 -50.18 -1.53
CA THR A 139 -0.68 -49.89 -1.03
C THR A 139 -0.50 -48.70 -0.07
N VAL A 140 -0.64 -49.01 1.22
CA VAL A 140 0.14 -48.37 2.29
C VAL A 140 1.62 -48.59 1.96
N SER A 141 2.31 -47.53 1.54
CA SER A 141 3.77 -47.53 1.39
C SER A 141 4.40 -47.11 2.71
N THR A 142 5.17 -48.01 3.31
CA THR A 142 5.85 -47.92 4.62
C THR A 142 7.04 -46.95 4.66
N ALA A 143 7.11 -45.96 3.76
CA ALA A 143 8.27 -45.09 3.61
C ALA A 143 8.28 -43.81 4.48
N SER A 144 7.19 -43.49 5.19
CA SER A 144 7.05 -42.22 5.93
C SER A 144 7.42 -42.27 7.41
N LEU A 145 7.94 -43.40 7.92
CA LEU A 145 8.26 -43.56 9.35
C LEU A 145 9.73 -43.26 9.73
N THR A 146 10.63 -43.01 8.76
CA THR A 146 12.05 -42.74 9.07
C THR A 146 12.47 -41.27 8.93
N SER A 147 11.66 -40.42 8.29
CA SER A 147 12.03 -39.00 8.08
C SER A 147 11.79 -38.10 9.29
N ASN A 148 10.89 -38.49 10.21
CA ASN A 148 10.54 -37.64 11.36
C ASN A 148 11.45 -37.87 12.58
N ALA A 149 12.20 -38.98 12.62
CA ALA A 149 13.13 -39.25 13.72
C ALA A 149 14.44 -38.44 13.60
N SER A 150 14.91 -38.17 12.38
CA SER A 150 16.14 -37.39 12.15
C SER A 150 15.95 -35.89 12.39
N MET A 151 14.76 -35.34 12.13
CA MET A 151 14.48 -33.91 12.33
C MET A 151 14.38 -33.53 13.82
N VAL A 152 13.93 -34.46 14.67
CA VAL A 152 13.83 -34.23 16.13
C VAL A 152 15.20 -34.28 16.82
N LEU A 153 16.13 -35.12 16.33
CA LEU A 153 17.52 -35.15 16.82
C LEU A 153 18.34 -33.92 16.39
N ASP A 154 18.04 -33.34 15.22
CA ASP A 154 18.76 -32.16 14.71
C ASP A 154 18.39 -30.88 15.49
N MET A 155 17.12 -30.77 15.93
CA MET A 155 16.65 -29.63 16.74
C MET A 155 17.15 -29.63 18.19
N THR A 156 17.60 -30.77 18.72
CA THR A 156 18.10 -30.87 20.12
C THR A 156 19.60 -30.57 20.25
N MET A 157 20.36 -30.61 19.15
CA MET A 157 21.81 -30.34 19.14
C MET A 157 22.19 -28.87 18.83
N GLN A 158 21.22 -28.01 18.49
CA GLN A 158 21.46 -26.57 18.24
C GLN A 158 21.15 -25.66 19.45
N LEU A 159 20.86 -26.23 20.62
CA LEU A 159 20.55 -25.51 21.87
C LEU A 159 21.50 -25.84 23.04
N LEU A 160 22.69 -26.37 22.72
CA LEU A 160 23.87 -26.38 23.61
C LEU A 160 24.98 -25.55 22.95
#